data_AF-D9X6P4-F1
#
_entry.id   AF-D9X6P4-F1
#
_cell.length_a   1.000
_cell.length_b   1.000
_cell.length_c   1.000
_cell.angle_alpha   90.00
_cell.angle_beta   90.00
_cell.angle_gamma   90.00
#
_symmetry.space_group_name_H-M   'P 1'
#
loop_
_entity.id
_entity.type
_entity.pdbx_description
1 polymer ?
#
loop_
_entity_poly.entity_id
_entity_poly.type
_entity_poly.pdbx_seq_one_letter_code
_entity_poly.pdbx_strand_id
1 'polypeptide(L)'
;MQWEPRAQACIPVLTTGPDLRRVKLNLVDVLCRADELAAVCGDTPGETAALIDWLIGLIHAADQHPETSDEWLSWVTDRTPLDKVADWIASHPGCWDLFDPERPLGQNPVLHPHLDTYGVGPAQLFLERVGDYNQFFNLHHLHHPEPVPADAAWRAMLTQHVYGIGMRGRIKAKDMGLPGTFTNLGTNRLATRLKVIARPAWPGATLGDLLRLNTAPWPDEPGPLNLTWKSGRAVPKRLHTAGTTASPHFAGPADLHTVLGPLDSHCARPSFPTAASALTRVLHRRW
;
A
#
# COMPACT_ATOMS: atom_id res chain seq x y z
N MET A 1 -13.78 -9.54 12.71
CA MET A 1 -12.71 -8.69 13.30
C MET A 1 -12.50 -7.58 12.30
N GLN A 2 -12.61 -6.33 12.74
CA GLN A 2 -12.46 -5.16 11.87
C GLN A 2 -11.13 -4.49 12.20
N TRP A 3 -10.32 -4.21 11.19
CA TRP A 3 -9.11 -3.42 11.33
C TRP A 3 -8.99 -2.49 10.15
N GLU A 4 -8.89 -1.18 10.37
CA GLU A 4 -8.78 -0.21 9.28
C GLU A 4 -7.75 0.89 9.57
N PRO A 5 -7.05 1.43 8.56
CA PRO A 5 -6.01 2.42 8.82
C PRO A 5 -6.58 3.77 9.30
N ARG A 6 -7.90 4.01 9.17
CA ARG A 6 -8.54 5.27 9.58
C ARG A 6 -8.64 5.43 11.10
N ALA A 7 -8.86 4.34 11.84
CA ALA A 7 -9.07 4.39 13.29
C ALA A 7 -7.92 3.78 14.09
N GLN A 8 -7.12 2.89 13.48
CA GLN A 8 -6.06 2.17 14.17
C GLN A 8 -4.69 2.81 13.90
N ALA A 9 -3.90 2.98 14.96
CA ALA A 9 -2.54 3.52 14.84
C ALA A 9 -1.65 2.55 14.04
N CYS A 10 -1.25 2.96 12.83
CA CYS A 10 -0.62 2.06 11.88
C CYS A 10 0.51 2.67 11.04
N ILE A 11 0.64 3.99 10.99
CA ILE A 11 1.71 4.66 10.24
C ILE A 11 2.78 5.13 11.23
N PRO A 12 4.00 4.57 11.17
CA PRO A 12 5.11 5.05 11.99
C PRO A 12 5.58 6.42 11.49
N VAL A 13 5.64 7.38 12.41
CA VAL A 13 6.08 8.76 12.16
C VAL A 13 7.09 9.19 13.21
N LEU A 14 7.88 10.21 12.87
CA LEU A 14 8.76 10.91 13.79
C LEU A 14 8.09 12.23 14.20
N THR A 15 8.02 12.50 15.50
CA THR A 15 7.60 13.82 16.01
C THR A 15 8.64 14.88 15.66
N THR A 16 8.24 16.14 15.61
CA THR A 16 9.18 17.27 15.66
C THR A 16 9.79 17.39 17.06
N GLY A 17 10.92 18.09 17.18
CA GLY A 17 11.65 18.29 18.44
C GLY A 17 13.04 17.63 18.47
N PRO A 18 13.81 17.84 19.54
CA PRO A 18 15.21 17.42 19.62
C PRO A 18 15.41 15.90 19.69
N ASP A 19 14.39 15.14 20.13
CA ASP A 19 14.48 13.70 20.35
C ASP A 19 13.81 12.84 19.26
N LEU A 20 13.14 13.46 18.28
CA LEU A 20 12.50 12.81 17.12
C LEU A 20 11.83 11.47 17.48
N ARG A 21 10.86 11.49 18.40
CA ARG A 21 10.26 10.25 18.91
C ARG A 21 9.51 9.52 17.81
N ARG A 22 9.73 8.20 17.73
CA ARG A 22 8.95 7.32 16.87
C ARG A 22 7.63 6.97 17.53
N VAL A 23 6.53 7.33 16.89
CA VAL A 23 5.16 6.99 17.32
C VAL A 23 4.37 6.43 16.14
N LYS A 24 3.25 5.74 16.40
CA LYS A 24 2.31 5.34 15.35
C LYS A 24 1.06 6.20 15.43
N LEU A 25 0.61 6.69 14.28
CA LEU A 25 -0.65 7.41 14.12
C LEU A 25 -1.57 6.65 13.17
N ASN A 26 -2.87 6.90 13.27
CA ASN A 26 -3.81 6.44 12.24
C ASN A 26 -3.71 7.36 11.00
N LEU A 27 -4.35 6.96 9.91
CA LEU A 27 -4.27 7.65 8.62
C LEU A 27 -4.80 9.09 8.67
N VAL A 28 -5.87 9.34 9.42
CA VAL A 28 -6.49 10.67 9.56
C VAL A 28 -5.54 11.60 10.32
N ASP A 29 -5.02 11.14 11.47
CA ASP A 29 -4.11 11.89 12.33
C ASP A 29 -2.80 12.26 11.62
N VAL A 30 -2.28 11.38 10.75
CA VAL A 30 -1.05 11.67 9.99
C VAL A 30 -1.21 12.90 9.09
N LEU A 31 -2.36 13.03 8.41
CA LEU A 31 -2.60 14.14 7.48
C LEU A 31 -3.01 15.41 8.21
N CYS A 32 -3.87 15.30 9.22
CA CYS A 32 -4.25 16.44 10.07
C CYS A 32 -3.02 17.05 10.78
N ARG A 33 -2.09 16.20 11.23
CA ARG A 33 -0.90 16.64 11.97
C ARG A 33 0.36 16.70 11.12
N ALA A 34 0.25 16.68 9.78
CA ALA A 34 1.41 16.58 8.89
C ALA A 34 2.45 17.69 9.13
N ASP A 35 2.02 18.88 9.54
CA ASP A 35 2.88 20.02 9.87
C ASP A 35 3.48 20.01 11.28
N GLU A 36 3.12 19.02 12.11
CA GLU A 36 3.73 18.77 13.43
C GLU A 36 4.72 17.59 13.41
N LEU A 37 4.79 16.88 12.30
CA LEU A 37 5.55 15.64 12.14
C LEU A 37 6.81 15.91 11.33
N ALA A 38 7.92 15.29 11.72
CA ALA A 38 9.19 15.44 11.02
C ALA A 38 9.24 14.56 9.75
N ALA A 39 8.72 13.32 9.83
CA ALA A 39 8.71 12.38 8.71
C ALA A 39 7.81 11.16 8.98
N VAL A 40 7.47 10.43 7.91
CA VAL A 40 7.10 9.01 8.00
C VAL A 40 8.38 8.17 8.06
N CYS A 41 8.39 7.12 8.90
CA CYS A 41 9.54 6.23 9.10
C CYS A 41 9.13 4.75 9.16
N GLY A 42 9.00 4.14 7.99
CA GLY A 42 8.77 2.70 7.88
C GLY A 42 9.94 1.88 8.41
N ASP A 43 9.72 0.59 8.68
CA ASP A 43 10.78 -0.32 9.14
C ASP A 43 11.84 -0.57 8.05
N THR A 44 11.52 -0.30 6.78
CA THR A 44 12.44 -0.35 5.65
C THR A 44 12.33 0.90 4.77
N PRO A 45 13.33 1.20 3.91
CA PRO A 45 13.21 2.26 2.91
C PRO A 45 12.05 2.03 1.93
N GLY A 46 11.81 0.77 1.54
CA GLY A 46 10.70 0.40 0.66
C GLY A 46 9.33 0.69 1.29
N GLU A 47 9.19 0.36 2.58
CA GLU A 47 7.98 0.67 3.36
C GLU A 47 7.76 2.19 3.48
N THR A 48 8.82 2.94 3.77
CA THR A 48 8.76 4.42 3.84
C THR A 48 8.30 5.01 2.51
N ALA A 49 8.89 4.56 1.40
CA ALA A 49 8.53 5.02 0.06
C ALA A 49 7.08 4.65 -0.32
N ALA A 50 6.63 3.44 0.02
CA ALA A 50 5.27 2.99 -0.26
C ALA A 50 4.22 3.78 0.54
N LEU A 51 4.51 4.10 1.81
CA LEU A 51 3.64 4.96 2.62
C LEU A 51 3.54 6.39 2.07
N ILE A 52 4.67 6.99 1.68
CA ILE A 52 4.68 8.33 1.06
C ILE A 52 3.87 8.31 -0.24
N ASP A 53 4.06 7.28 -1.08
CA ASP A 53 3.25 7.11 -2.29
C ASP A 53 1.76 7.03 -1.98
N TRP A 54 1.39 6.21 -0.99
CA TRP A 54 -0.01 6.07 -0.59
C TRP A 54 -0.61 7.40 -0.11
N LEU A 55 0.11 8.16 0.72
CA LEU A 55 -0.32 9.47 1.20
C LEU A 55 -0.51 10.48 0.06
N ILE A 56 0.39 10.52 -0.91
CA ILE A 56 0.25 11.37 -2.12
C ILE A 56 -0.97 10.93 -2.95
N GLY A 57 -1.18 9.62 -3.10
CA GLY A 57 -2.36 9.09 -3.78
C GLY A 57 -3.67 9.50 -3.11
N LEU A 58 -3.69 9.60 -1.78
CA LEU A 58 -4.85 10.09 -1.03
C LEU A 58 -5.08 11.59 -1.19
N ILE A 59 -4.01 12.39 -1.25
CA ILE A 59 -4.10 13.83 -1.54
C ILE A 59 -4.76 14.04 -2.92
N HIS A 60 -4.33 13.27 -3.92
CA HIS A 60 -4.97 13.31 -5.25
C HIS A 60 -6.42 12.78 -5.22
N ALA A 61 -6.67 11.67 -4.54
CA ALA A 61 -8.02 11.08 -4.48
C ALA A 61 -9.04 11.97 -3.76
N ALA A 62 -8.59 12.78 -2.81
CA ALA A 62 -9.39 13.77 -2.10
C ALA A 62 -9.61 15.06 -2.92
N ASP A 63 -9.08 15.12 -4.15
CA ASP A 63 -9.16 16.31 -5.02
C ASP A 63 -8.61 17.57 -4.34
N GLN A 64 -7.55 17.39 -3.55
CA GLN A 64 -6.82 18.47 -2.91
C GLN A 64 -5.41 18.45 -3.49
N HIS A 65 -5.25 18.58 -4.81
CA HIS A 65 -3.97 18.64 -5.55
C HIS A 65 -3.91 19.92 -6.42
N PRO A 66 -2.72 20.48 -6.73
CA PRO A 66 -2.66 21.67 -7.57
C PRO A 66 -2.93 21.25 -9.01
N GLU A 67 -3.48 22.13 -9.83
CA GLU A 67 -3.68 21.87 -11.27
C GLU A 67 -2.52 22.44 -12.09
N THR A 68 -1.92 23.53 -11.60
CA THR A 68 -0.85 24.26 -12.30
C THR A 68 0.42 24.40 -11.45
N SER A 69 1.55 24.70 -12.11
CA SER A 69 2.82 24.97 -11.42
C SER A 69 2.77 26.18 -10.50
N ASP A 70 1.98 27.21 -10.86
CA ASP A 70 1.82 28.42 -10.04
C ASP A 70 1.02 28.11 -8.78
N GLU A 71 -0.07 27.36 -8.90
CA GLU A 71 -0.82 26.85 -7.75
C GLU A 71 0.02 25.94 -6.87
N TRP A 72 0.84 25.08 -7.46
CA TRP A 72 1.76 24.22 -6.72
C TRP A 72 2.78 25.04 -5.94
N LEU A 73 3.34 26.09 -6.54
CA LEU A 73 4.28 26.99 -5.86
C LEU A 73 3.60 27.66 -4.68
N SER A 74 2.43 28.28 -4.88
CA SER A 74 1.64 28.88 -3.81
C SER A 74 1.29 27.87 -2.72
N TRP A 75 0.90 26.66 -3.10
CA TRP A 75 0.61 25.61 -2.13
C TRP A 75 1.82 25.30 -1.26
N VAL A 76 2.98 25.02 -1.87
CA VAL A 76 4.22 24.71 -1.15
C VAL A 76 4.65 25.88 -0.26
N THR A 77 4.62 27.12 -0.77
CA THR A 77 5.06 28.30 0.01
C THR A 77 4.12 28.64 1.14
N ASP A 78 2.82 28.55 0.89
CA ASP A 78 1.78 28.96 1.84
C ASP A 78 1.44 27.82 2.81
N ARG A 79 2.06 26.65 2.64
CA ARG A 79 1.82 25.43 3.41
C ARG A 79 0.34 25.09 3.50
N THR A 80 -0.36 25.07 2.37
CA THR A 80 -1.82 24.82 2.34
C THR A 80 -2.18 23.61 3.20
N PRO A 81 -3.09 23.74 4.18
CA PRO A 81 -3.39 22.68 5.15
C PRO A 81 -3.89 21.39 4.50
N LEU A 82 -3.55 20.25 5.09
CA LEU A 82 -3.98 18.92 4.62
C LEU A 82 -5.22 18.38 5.36
N ASP A 83 -5.84 19.19 6.22
CA ASP A 83 -7.01 18.80 7.03
C ASP A 83 -8.20 18.35 6.17
N LYS A 84 -8.42 19.01 5.03
CA LYS A 84 -9.47 18.60 4.08
C LYS A 84 -9.28 17.18 3.55
N VAL A 85 -8.03 16.74 3.39
CA VAL A 85 -7.72 15.35 3.01
C VAL A 85 -8.06 14.41 4.16
N ALA A 86 -7.74 14.79 5.39
CA ALA A 86 -8.08 14.02 6.59
C ALA A 86 -9.60 13.87 6.76
N ASP A 87 -10.36 14.95 6.60
CA ASP A 87 -11.83 14.97 6.65
C ASP A 87 -12.45 14.10 5.54
N TRP A 88 -11.91 14.19 4.33
CA TRP A 88 -12.33 13.35 3.21
C TRP A 88 -12.08 11.87 3.50
N ILE A 89 -10.91 11.49 4.02
CA ILE A 89 -10.59 10.09 4.39
C ILE A 89 -11.55 9.58 5.46
N ALA A 90 -11.82 10.38 6.49
CA ALA A 90 -12.70 10.01 7.59
C ALA A 90 -14.13 9.73 7.10
N SER A 91 -14.62 10.52 6.15
CA SER A 91 -15.96 10.39 5.57
C SER A 91 -16.05 9.49 4.33
N HIS A 92 -14.92 9.03 3.77
CA HIS A 92 -14.90 8.28 2.53
C HIS A 92 -15.70 6.95 2.64
N PRO A 93 -16.67 6.69 1.74
CA PRO A 93 -17.60 5.55 1.86
C PRO A 93 -16.99 4.19 1.47
N GLY A 94 -15.74 4.17 1.02
CA GLY A 94 -15.03 2.96 0.62
C GLY A 94 -14.81 1.96 1.76
N CYS A 95 -14.43 0.73 1.40
CA CYS A 95 -14.12 -0.32 2.36
C CYS A 95 -12.65 -0.21 2.79
N TRP A 96 -12.42 0.12 4.06
CA TRP A 96 -11.09 0.29 4.65
C TRP A 96 -10.69 -0.87 5.57
N ASP A 97 -11.58 -1.84 5.79
CA ASP A 97 -11.28 -3.00 6.63
C ASP A 97 -10.36 -3.99 5.90
N LEU A 98 -9.19 -4.24 6.47
CA LEU A 98 -8.20 -5.19 5.98
C LEU A 98 -8.73 -6.62 5.96
N PHE A 99 -9.71 -6.95 6.81
CA PHE A 99 -10.25 -8.30 6.94
C PHE A 99 -11.71 -8.39 6.49
N ASP A 100 -12.21 -7.40 5.73
CA ASP A 100 -13.57 -7.48 5.18
C ASP A 100 -13.71 -8.77 4.35
N PRO A 101 -14.77 -9.58 4.57
CA PRO A 101 -14.92 -10.87 3.92
C PRO A 101 -15.12 -10.76 2.40
N GLU A 102 -15.61 -9.62 1.91
CA GLU A 102 -15.98 -9.44 0.50
C GLU A 102 -15.11 -8.42 -0.24
N ARG A 103 -14.65 -7.38 0.45
CA ARG A 103 -13.93 -6.21 -0.08
C ARG A 103 -12.73 -5.89 0.81
N PRO A 104 -11.84 -6.87 1.11
CA PRO A 104 -10.71 -6.63 1.99
C PRO A 104 -9.79 -5.55 1.41
N LEU A 105 -9.33 -4.64 2.27
CA LEU A 105 -8.43 -3.55 1.88
C LEU A 105 -7.15 -4.10 1.26
N GLY A 106 -6.84 -3.64 0.04
CA GLY A 106 -5.65 -3.97 -0.75
C GLY A 106 -5.53 -5.43 -1.19
N GLN A 107 -6.55 -6.25 -0.99
CA GLN A 107 -6.49 -7.71 -1.18
C GLN A 107 -7.50 -8.23 -2.19
N ASN A 108 -7.22 -9.42 -2.72
CA ASN A 108 -8.08 -10.10 -3.68
C ASN A 108 -8.92 -11.19 -2.98
N PRO A 109 -10.23 -10.97 -2.78
CA PRO A 109 -11.09 -11.93 -2.09
C PRO A 109 -11.23 -13.27 -2.83
N VAL A 110 -10.97 -13.31 -4.14
CA VAL A 110 -11.01 -14.56 -4.95
C VAL A 110 -9.96 -15.57 -4.48
N LEU A 111 -8.92 -15.13 -3.78
CA LEU A 111 -7.88 -16.01 -3.24
C LEU A 111 -8.27 -16.68 -1.91
N HIS A 112 -9.33 -16.21 -1.23
CA HIS A 112 -9.74 -16.72 0.09
C HIS A 112 -9.95 -18.24 0.12
N PRO A 113 -10.67 -18.85 -0.85
CA PRO A 113 -10.92 -20.31 -0.83
C PRO A 113 -9.66 -21.15 -1.01
N HIS A 114 -8.55 -20.55 -1.46
CA HIS A 114 -7.31 -21.25 -1.77
C HIS A 114 -6.24 -21.11 -0.66
N LEU A 115 -6.51 -20.29 0.37
CA LEU A 115 -5.56 -20.03 1.48
C LEU A 115 -5.17 -21.30 2.26
N ASP A 116 -6.07 -22.26 2.42
CA ASP A 116 -5.76 -23.47 3.19
C ASP A 116 -4.75 -24.37 2.47
N THR A 117 -4.87 -24.45 1.15
CA THR A 117 -4.05 -25.32 0.29
C THR A 117 -2.73 -24.66 -0.08
N TYR A 118 -2.74 -23.39 -0.46
CA TYR A 118 -1.57 -22.71 -1.05
C TYR A 118 -0.97 -21.63 -0.14
N GLY A 119 -1.68 -21.24 0.92
CA GLY A 119 -1.23 -20.20 1.84
C GLY A 119 0.02 -20.62 2.61
N VAL A 120 0.85 -19.63 2.87
CA VAL A 120 2.13 -19.74 3.60
C VAL A 120 2.11 -18.84 4.83
N GLY A 121 3.18 -18.85 5.62
CA GLY A 121 3.31 -17.97 6.77
C GLY A 121 3.36 -16.49 6.37
N PRO A 122 3.09 -15.57 7.30
CA PRO A 122 3.05 -14.13 7.03
C PRO A 122 4.40 -13.55 6.62
N ALA A 123 5.51 -14.26 6.85
CA ALA A 123 6.83 -13.88 6.40
C ALA A 123 6.91 -13.61 4.89
N GLN A 124 6.09 -14.29 4.07
CA GLN A 124 6.02 -14.06 2.61
C GLN A 124 5.60 -12.62 2.26
N LEU A 125 4.87 -11.94 3.15
CA LEU A 125 4.42 -10.58 2.91
C LEU A 125 5.54 -9.55 3.02
N PHE A 126 6.65 -9.88 3.69
CA PHE A 126 7.77 -8.98 3.90
C PHE A 126 8.87 -9.30 2.88
N LEU A 127 9.28 -8.30 2.08
CA LEU A 127 10.30 -8.47 1.04
C LEU A 127 11.67 -8.81 1.63
N GLU A 128 11.95 -8.31 2.83
CA GLU A 128 13.21 -8.45 3.54
C GLU A 128 13.29 -9.71 4.42
N ARG A 129 12.18 -10.45 4.60
CA ARG A 129 12.16 -11.64 5.46
C ARG A 129 12.42 -12.95 4.72
N VAL A 130 11.92 -13.08 3.49
CA VAL A 130 12.09 -14.33 2.74
C VAL A 130 12.21 -14.04 1.24
N GLY A 131 13.20 -14.63 0.58
CA GLY A 131 13.20 -14.79 -0.87
C GLY A 131 12.75 -16.20 -1.16
N ASP A 132 11.63 -16.40 -1.86
CA ASP A 132 10.98 -17.70 -2.10
C ASP A 132 11.98 -18.88 -2.04
N TYR A 133 11.94 -19.66 -0.93
CA TYR A 133 12.81 -20.80 -0.57
C TYR A 133 14.17 -20.55 0.13
N ASN A 134 14.68 -19.32 0.22
CA ASN A 134 15.91 -18.96 0.93
C ASN A 134 15.61 -18.18 2.22
N GLN A 135 16.19 -18.64 3.33
CA GLN A 135 16.24 -17.87 4.57
C GLN A 135 17.37 -16.84 4.47
N PHE A 136 17.09 -15.60 4.85
CA PHE A 136 18.14 -14.63 5.13
C PHE A 136 18.66 -14.81 6.56
N PHE A 137 19.63 -13.99 6.98
CA PHE A 137 20.25 -14.08 8.31
C PHE A 137 19.29 -13.89 9.49
N ASN A 138 18.05 -13.46 9.25
CA ASN A 138 16.99 -13.36 10.26
C ASN A 138 16.20 -14.68 10.47
N LEU A 139 16.61 -15.78 9.81
CA LEU A 139 16.09 -17.14 9.98
C LEU A 139 14.57 -17.30 9.77
N HIS A 140 13.93 -16.35 9.11
CA HIS A 140 12.51 -16.46 8.78
C HIS A 140 12.34 -17.36 7.55
N HIS A 141 11.72 -18.52 7.77
CA HIS A 141 11.28 -19.38 6.68
C HIS A 141 9.93 -18.92 6.10
N LEU A 142 9.63 -19.32 4.87
CA LEU A 142 8.33 -19.09 4.23
C LEU A 142 7.13 -19.55 5.08
N HIS A 143 7.30 -20.64 5.83
CA HIS A 143 6.29 -21.21 6.70
C HIS A 143 6.45 -20.79 8.17
N HIS A 144 7.14 -19.68 8.45
CA HIS A 144 7.31 -19.20 9.82
C HIS A 144 5.94 -19.00 10.48
N PRO A 145 5.69 -19.61 11.66
CA PRO A 145 4.35 -19.68 12.24
C PRO A 145 3.95 -18.41 13.01
N GLU A 146 4.92 -17.53 13.32
CA GLU A 146 4.68 -16.35 14.14
C GLU A 146 3.72 -15.37 13.44
N PRO A 147 2.57 -15.05 14.06
CA PRO A 147 1.64 -14.06 13.53
C PRO A 147 2.28 -12.68 13.47
N VAL A 148 1.85 -11.85 12.51
CA VAL A 148 2.30 -10.45 12.45
C VAL A 148 1.16 -9.49 12.77
N PRO A 149 1.40 -8.37 13.48
CA PRO A 149 0.38 -7.36 13.73
C PRO A 149 -0.26 -6.84 12.43
N ALA A 150 -1.56 -6.56 12.44
CA ALA A 150 -2.31 -6.11 11.26
C ALA A 150 -1.77 -4.80 10.69
N ASP A 151 -1.26 -3.89 11.52
CA ASP A 151 -0.63 -2.66 11.06
C ASP A 151 0.65 -2.94 10.27
N ALA A 152 1.49 -3.85 10.75
CA ALA A 152 2.69 -4.27 10.03
C ALA A 152 2.34 -5.02 8.74
N ALA A 153 1.31 -5.86 8.76
CA ALA A 153 0.81 -6.54 7.57
C ALA A 153 0.32 -5.56 6.51
N TRP A 154 -0.46 -4.55 6.89
CA TRP A 154 -0.95 -3.52 5.98
C TRP A 154 0.20 -2.75 5.32
N ARG A 155 1.20 -2.32 6.09
CA ARG A 155 2.40 -1.63 5.54
C ARG A 155 3.23 -2.53 4.61
N ALA A 156 3.42 -3.79 4.99
CA ALA A 156 4.11 -4.77 4.15
C ALA A 156 3.33 -5.02 2.83
N MET A 157 2.00 -5.09 2.89
CA MET A 157 1.14 -5.20 1.70
C MET A 157 1.27 -3.98 0.78
N LEU A 158 1.25 -2.76 1.31
CA LEU A 158 1.51 -1.55 0.50
C LEU A 158 2.88 -1.63 -0.18
N THR A 159 3.90 -2.08 0.56
CA THR A 159 5.25 -2.27 0.03
C THR A 159 5.27 -3.30 -1.10
N GLN A 160 4.55 -4.41 -0.96
CA GLN A 160 4.44 -5.42 -2.01
C GLN A 160 3.79 -4.86 -3.25
N HIS A 161 2.68 -4.11 -3.15
CA HIS A 161 2.01 -3.49 -4.31
C HIS A 161 2.93 -2.56 -5.11
N VAL A 162 3.90 -1.94 -4.45
CA VAL A 162 4.86 -1.02 -5.09
C VAL A 162 6.12 -1.75 -5.60
N TYR A 163 6.75 -2.56 -4.75
CA TYR A 163 8.10 -3.12 -4.94
C TYR A 163 8.14 -4.65 -5.10
N GLY A 164 7.00 -5.32 -5.04
CA GLY A 164 6.93 -6.78 -5.07
C GLY A 164 7.64 -7.36 -6.31
N ILE A 165 8.54 -8.31 -6.06
CA ILE A 165 9.36 -8.99 -7.05
C ILE A 165 8.65 -10.25 -7.61
N GLY A 166 9.07 -10.68 -8.79
CA GLY A 166 8.59 -11.92 -9.40
C GLY A 166 9.02 -13.16 -8.61
N MET A 167 8.50 -14.30 -9.05
CA MET A 167 8.77 -15.65 -8.57
C MET A 167 8.22 -15.96 -7.17
N ARG A 168 7.14 -15.29 -6.76
CA ARG A 168 6.52 -15.46 -5.42
C ARG A 168 5.09 -16.03 -5.43
N GLY A 169 4.49 -16.19 -6.61
CA GLY A 169 3.16 -16.77 -6.77
C GLY A 169 3.13 -18.27 -6.44
N ARG A 170 2.14 -18.70 -5.64
CA ARG A 170 2.05 -20.08 -5.12
C ARG A 170 0.91 -20.91 -5.73
N ILE A 171 -0.05 -20.25 -6.38
CA ILE A 171 -1.22 -20.90 -6.99
C ILE A 171 -1.09 -20.96 -8.51
N LYS A 172 -1.58 -22.04 -9.13
CA LYS A 172 -1.60 -22.20 -10.59
C LYS A 172 -2.97 -21.83 -11.16
N ALA A 173 -3.00 -21.38 -12.42
CA ALA A 173 -4.24 -20.98 -13.08
C ALA A 173 -5.32 -22.07 -13.10
N LYS A 174 -4.92 -23.31 -13.41
CA LYS A 174 -5.81 -24.48 -13.40
C LYS A 174 -6.48 -24.71 -12.04
N ASP A 175 -5.80 -24.40 -10.94
CA ASP A 175 -6.30 -24.61 -9.58
C ASP A 175 -7.33 -23.53 -9.18
N MET A 176 -7.44 -22.47 -9.99
CA MET A 176 -8.47 -21.43 -9.92
C MET A 176 -9.55 -21.57 -11.01
N GLY A 177 -9.52 -22.66 -11.79
CA GLY A 177 -10.44 -22.85 -12.91
C GLY A 177 -10.23 -21.89 -14.08
N LEU A 178 -9.02 -21.35 -14.23
CA LEU A 178 -8.70 -20.35 -15.26
C LEU A 178 -7.87 -20.96 -16.41
N PRO A 179 -8.10 -20.53 -17.66
CA PRO A 179 -7.34 -21.01 -18.81
C PRO A 179 -5.89 -20.47 -18.78
N GLY A 180 -4.95 -21.27 -19.31
CA GLY A 180 -3.56 -20.87 -19.51
C GLY A 180 -2.64 -21.09 -18.30
N THR A 181 -1.51 -20.38 -18.30
CA THR A 181 -0.48 -20.44 -17.24
C THR A 181 -0.24 -19.03 -16.72
N PHE A 182 -0.16 -18.88 -15.39
CA PHE A 182 0.33 -17.62 -14.83
C PHE A 182 1.82 -17.49 -15.08
N THR A 183 2.27 -16.34 -15.54
CA THR A 183 3.69 -16.02 -15.61
C THR A 183 4.11 -15.53 -14.23
N ASN A 184 4.95 -16.28 -13.52
CA ASN A 184 5.39 -15.85 -12.19
C ASN A 184 6.47 -14.75 -12.29
N LEU A 185 6.79 -14.23 -13.47
CA LEU A 185 7.91 -13.30 -13.67
C LEU A 185 7.52 -11.82 -13.57
N GLY A 186 6.22 -11.51 -13.52
CA GLY A 186 5.74 -10.14 -13.39
C GLY A 186 6.26 -9.46 -12.13
N THR A 187 6.74 -8.22 -12.26
CA THR A 187 7.20 -7.38 -11.15
C THR A 187 6.30 -6.15 -11.00
N ASN A 188 6.19 -5.61 -9.78
CA ASN A 188 5.40 -4.40 -9.56
C ASN A 188 6.17 -3.14 -9.98
N ARG A 189 5.44 -2.02 -10.10
CA ARG A 189 5.86 -0.85 -10.89
C ARG A 189 7.24 -0.30 -10.52
N LEU A 190 7.66 -0.40 -9.25
CA LEU A 190 8.96 0.10 -8.78
C LEU A 190 9.95 -1.00 -8.38
N ALA A 191 9.64 -2.29 -8.57
CA ALA A 191 10.50 -3.40 -8.13
C ALA A 191 11.94 -3.34 -8.67
N THR A 192 12.13 -2.77 -9.88
CA THR A 192 13.43 -2.60 -10.53
C THR A 192 13.79 -1.12 -10.77
N ARG A 193 13.12 -0.20 -10.07
CA ARG A 193 13.30 1.25 -10.26
C ARG A 193 13.75 1.93 -8.98
N LEU A 194 14.52 2.99 -9.13
CA LEU A 194 14.81 3.92 -8.05
C LEU A 194 13.69 4.97 -7.97
N LYS A 195 13.13 5.16 -6.78
CA LYS A 195 12.20 6.26 -6.52
C LYS A 195 12.98 7.42 -5.92
N VAL A 196 12.84 8.59 -6.53
CA VAL A 196 13.37 9.84 -6.00
C VAL A 196 12.25 10.56 -5.28
N ILE A 197 12.51 10.99 -4.04
CA ILE A 197 11.60 11.79 -3.22
C ILE A 197 12.36 13.06 -2.86
N ALA A 198 11.80 14.21 -3.23
CA ALA A 198 12.36 15.49 -2.85
C ALA A 198 12.19 15.68 -1.33
N ARG A 199 13.30 15.87 -0.61
CA ARG A 199 13.26 16.09 0.83
C ARG A 199 13.50 17.57 1.13
N PRO A 200 12.58 18.24 1.84
CA PRO A 200 12.83 19.59 2.33
C PRO A 200 13.99 19.56 3.33
N ALA A 201 14.93 20.50 3.20
CA ALA A 201 16.18 20.54 3.96
C ALA A 201 16.34 21.81 4.83
N TRP A 202 15.30 22.64 4.93
CA TRP A 202 15.31 23.82 5.80
C TRP A 202 15.02 23.44 7.27
N PRO A 203 15.50 24.24 8.24
CA PRO A 203 15.17 24.05 9.65
C PRO A 203 13.66 24.04 9.89
N GLY A 204 13.18 23.04 10.63
CA GLY A 204 11.74 22.91 10.93
C GLY A 204 10.89 22.40 9.76
N ALA A 205 11.50 21.80 8.73
CA ALA A 205 10.77 21.11 7.67
C ALA A 205 9.94 19.95 8.23
N THR A 206 8.74 19.77 7.68
CA THR A 206 7.74 18.82 8.18
C THR A 206 7.42 17.72 7.16
N LEU A 207 6.66 16.72 7.59
CA LEU A 207 6.05 15.74 6.70
C LEU A 207 5.09 16.45 5.72
N GLY A 208 4.34 17.45 6.17
CA GLY A 208 3.49 18.28 5.32
C GLY A 208 4.29 18.92 4.19
N ASP A 209 5.43 19.56 4.50
CA ASP A 209 6.33 20.13 3.49
C ASP A 209 6.79 19.08 2.46
N LEU A 210 7.15 17.87 2.92
CA LEU A 210 7.55 16.77 2.04
C LEU A 210 6.39 16.35 1.13
N LEU A 211 5.18 16.19 1.65
CA LEU A 211 4.03 15.75 0.86
C LEU A 211 3.67 16.78 -0.21
N ARG A 212 3.64 18.08 0.14
CA ARG A 212 3.37 19.17 -0.81
C ARG A 212 4.41 19.24 -1.92
N LEU A 213 5.69 19.16 -1.55
CA LEU A 213 6.80 19.21 -2.50
C LEU A 213 6.78 18.04 -3.50
N ASN A 214 6.25 16.88 -3.11
CA ASN A 214 6.19 15.69 -3.96
C ASN A 214 4.81 15.45 -4.61
N THR A 215 3.81 16.30 -4.33
CA THR A 215 2.51 16.24 -5.01
C THR A 215 2.60 17.08 -6.27
N ALA A 216 2.69 16.42 -7.43
CA ALA A 216 2.82 17.11 -8.71
C ALA A 216 1.49 17.77 -9.12
N PRO A 217 1.52 18.94 -9.79
CA PRO A 217 0.32 19.50 -10.38
C PRO A 217 -0.30 18.55 -11.41
N TRP A 218 -1.62 18.49 -11.43
CA TRP A 218 -2.39 17.62 -12.31
C TRP A 218 -3.73 18.30 -12.67
N PRO A 219 -3.96 18.69 -13.94
CA PRO A 219 -5.15 19.46 -14.33
C PRO A 219 -6.37 18.60 -14.69
N ASP A 220 -6.19 17.28 -14.82
CA ASP A 220 -7.25 16.35 -15.23
C ASP A 220 -7.85 15.62 -14.01
N GLU A 221 -8.85 14.76 -14.23
CA GLU A 221 -9.36 13.90 -13.16
C GLU A 221 -8.21 13.06 -12.54
N PRO A 222 -8.05 13.03 -11.20
CA PRO A 222 -6.94 12.33 -10.54
C PRO A 222 -7.01 10.80 -10.66
N GLY A 223 -8.16 10.27 -11.09
CA GLY A 223 -8.44 8.85 -11.17
C GLY A 223 -8.95 8.26 -9.84
N PRO A 224 -9.29 6.95 -9.82
CA PRO A 224 -9.89 6.31 -8.65
C PRO A 224 -8.87 6.05 -7.54
N LEU A 225 -9.36 6.03 -6.29
CA LEU A 225 -8.68 5.43 -5.15
C LEU A 225 -8.87 3.91 -5.16
N ASN A 226 -7.77 3.15 -5.18
CA ASN A 226 -7.84 1.69 -5.22
C ASN A 226 -7.80 1.08 -3.81
N LEU A 227 -8.98 0.88 -3.20
CA LEU A 227 -9.06 0.23 -1.88
C LEU A 227 -9.18 -1.28 -1.94
N THR A 228 -9.77 -1.86 -2.98
CA THR A 228 -10.01 -3.31 -3.05
C THR A 228 -10.01 -3.78 -4.50
N TRP A 229 -9.70 -5.06 -4.71
CA TRP A 229 -9.76 -5.68 -6.04
C TRP A 229 -11.20 -5.86 -6.57
N LYS A 230 -12.22 -5.62 -5.75
CA LYS A 230 -13.65 -5.71 -6.10
C LYS A 230 -14.28 -4.35 -6.49
N SER A 231 -13.50 -3.26 -6.58
CA SER A 231 -14.05 -1.95 -6.97
C SER A 231 -14.58 -2.02 -8.41
N GLY A 232 -15.78 -1.47 -8.66
CA GLY A 232 -16.59 -1.70 -9.86
C GLY A 232 -16.01 -1.26 -11.22
N ARG A 233 -14.78 -0.74 -11.27
CA ARG A 233 -14.02 -0.66 -12.51
C ARG A 233 -13.36 -2.01 -12.70
N ALA A 234 -13.71 -2.70 -13.78
CA ALA A 234 -13.00 -3.91 -14.18
C ALA A 234 -11.51 -3.62 -14.14
N VAL A 235 -10.80 -4.10 -13.10
CA VAL A 235 -9.37 -4.43 -13.22
C VAL A 235 -9.34 -5.20 -14.53
N PRO A 236 -8.75 -4.63 -15.60
CA PRO A 236 -9.05 -5.03 -16.96
C PRO A 236 -8.91 -6.53 -17.01
N LYS A 237 -9.94 -7.20 -17.55
CA LYS A 237 -10.16 -8.59 -17.98
C LYS A 237 -8.94 -9.53 -18.15
N ARG A 238 -7.87 -9.35 -17.39
CA ARG A 238 -6.60 -10.10 -17.39
C ARG A 238 -6.72 -11.30 -16.47
N LEU A 239 -7.74 -11.30 -15.60
CA LEU A 239 -8.19 -12.49 -14.89
C LEU A 239 -8.49 -13.68 -15.82
N HIS A 240 -8.76 -13.42 -17.11
CA HIS A 240 -9.31 -14.43 -18.03
C HIS A 240 -8.67 -14.44 -19.42
N THR A 241 -7.74 -13.54 -19.74
CA THR A 241 -7.20 -13.44 -21.12
C THR A 241 -5.69 -13.56 -21.12
N ALA A 242 -5.19 -14.71 -21.59
CA ALA A 242 -3.77 -14.93 -21.83
C ALA A 242 -3.25 -14.00 -22.95
N GLY A 243 -2.03 -13.48 -22.81
CA GLY A 243 -1.27 -12.93 -23.94
C GLY A 243 -1.39 -11.44 -24.26
N THR A 244 -2.06 -10.61 -23.45
CA THR A 244 -2.06 -9.15 -23.71
C THR A 244 -0.81 -8.49 -23.13
N THR A 245 0.11 -8.06 -24.00
CA THR A 245 1.37 -7.35 -23.70
C THR A 245 1.20 -5.87 -23.36
N ALA A 246 -0.03 -5.37 -23.22
CA ALA A 246 -0.27 -3.95 -22.96
C ALA A 246 0.20 -3.53 -21.57
N SER A 247 1.08 -2.54 -21.51
CA SER A 247 1.47 -1.85 -20.28
C SER A 247 0.23 -1.36 -19.52
N PRO A 248 0.22 -1.40 -18.17
CA PRO A 248 -0.86 -0.82 -17.40
C PRO A 248 -1.00 0.67 -17.76
N HIS A 249 -2.22 1.10 -18.10
CA HIS A 249 -2.56 2.51 -18.20
C HIS A 249 -3.18 2.92 -16.87
N PHE A 250 -2.60 3.93 -16.22
CA PHE A 250 -3.16 4.52 -15.01
C PHE A 250 -4.11 5.64 -15.42
N ALA A 251 -5.27 5.75 -14.76
CA ALA A 251 -6.26 6.78 -15.07
C ALA A 251 -5.85 8.18 -14.55
N GLY A 252 -4.89 8.25 -13.65
CA GLY A 252 -4.38 9.48 -13.07
C GLY A 252 -3.45 9.19 -11.87
N PRO A 253 -2.97 10.22 -11.18
CA PRO A 253 -2.05 10.09 -10.06
C PRO A 253 -2.64 9.33 -8.86
N ALA A 254 -3.91 9.51 -8.51
CA ALA A 254 -4.54 8.75 -7.43
C ALA A 254 -4.49 7.23 -7.72
N ASP A 255 -4.79 6.86 -8.96
CA ASP A 255 -4.72 5.47 -9.43
C ASP A 255 -3.26 4.95 -9.42
N LEU A 256 -2.32 5.72 -9.97
CA LEU A 256 -0.90 5.37 -10.02
C LEU A 256 -0.30 5.11 -8.63
N HIS A 257 -0.58 6.01 -7.69
CA HIS A 257 -0.01 5.97 -6.34
C HIS A 257 -0.68 4.93 -5.45
N THR A 258 -1.95 4.58 -5.72
CA THR A 258 -2.71 3.59 -4.94
C THR A 258 -2.86 2.23 -5.63
N VAL A 259 -2.27 2.06 -6.83
CA VAL A 259 -2.44 0.85 -7.63
C VAL A 259 -2.22 -0.42 -6.81
N LEU A 260 -3.21 -1.31 -6.88
CA LEU A 260 -3.06 -2.68 -6.40
C LEU A 260 -2.32 -3.45 -7.48
N GLY A 261 -1.10 -3.89 -7.17
CA GLY A 261 -0.16 -4.46 -8.12
C GLY A 261 -0.84 -5.48 -9.03
N PRO A 262 -1.03 -5.19 -10.34
CA PRO A 262 -1.85 -6.03 -11.22
C PRO A 262 -1.24 -7.42 -11.42
N LEU A 263 0.04 -7.58 -11.06
CA LEU A 263 0.83 -8.80 -11.12
C LEU A 263 1.08 -9.40 -9.73
N ASP A 264 0.50 -8.86 -8.65
CA ASP A 264 0.63 -9.39 -7.29
C ASP A 264 -0.66 -9.19 -6.49
N SER A 265 -1.45 -10.26 -6.40
CA SER A 265 -2.64 -10.29 -5.56
C SER A 265 -2.36 -11.06 -4.27
N HIS A 266 -2.82 -10.48 -3.17
CA HIS A 266 -2.60 -10.98 -1.82
C HIS A 266 -3.93 -11.30 -1.16
N CYS A 267 -3.91 -12.27 -0.26
CA CYS A 267 -4.99 -12.50 0.69
C CYS A 267 -4.40 -12.92 2.04
N ALA A 268 -5.04 -12.44 3.10
CA ALA A 268 -4.67 -12.57 4.50
C ALA A 268 -5.68 -13.39 5.30
N ARG A 269 -5.20 -14.20 6.25
CA ARG A 269 -6.05 -14.79 7.30
C ARG A 269 -5.79 -14.12 8.66
N PRO A 270 -6.83 -13.59 9.35
CA PRO A 270 -6.68 -13.09 10.71
C PRO A 270 -6.41 -14.24 11.70
N SER A 271 -5.65 -13.99 12.77
CA SER A 271 -5.49 -14.91 13.90
C SER A 271 -6.77 -14.93 14.73
N PHE A 272 -7.31 -16.13 14.99
CA PHE A 272 -8.21 -16.37 16.12
C PHE A 272 -7.46 -17.27 17.12
N PRO A 273 -7.48 -17.03 18.45
CA PRO A 273 -8.36 -16.14 19.23
C PRO A 273 -7.64 -14.96 19.93
N THR A 274 -6.40 -14.63 19.58
CA THR A 274 -5.64 -13.58 20.29
C THR A 274 -6.21 -12.18 20.06
N ALA A 275 -6.35 -11.42 21.14
CA ALA A 275 -7.00 -10.08 21.19
C ALA A 275 -6.35 -8.98 20.33
N ALA A 276 -5.20 -9.24 19.70
CA ALA A 276 -4.59 -8.33 18.76
C ALA A 276 -4.95 -8.76 17.33
N SER A 277 -5.46 -7.83 16.51
CA SER A 277 -5.63 -8.04 15.07
C SER A 277 -4.27 -8.41 14.48
N ALA A 278 -4.09 -9.68 14.15
CA ALA A 278 -2.84 -10.21 13.61
C ALA A 278 -3.12 -11.16 12.43
N LEU A 279 -2.11 -11.34 11.59
CA LEU A 279 -2.13 -12.10 10.36
C LEU A 279 -1.36 -13.41 10.54
N THR A 280 -1.95 -14.54 10.14
CA THR A 280 -1.35 -15.88 10.31
C THR A 280 -1.01 -16.58 9.01
N ARG A 281 -1.67 -16.23 7.91
CA ARG A 281 -1.40 -16.81 6.59
C ARG A 281 -1.54 -15.77 5.50
N VAL A 282 -0.73 -15.95 4.45
CA VAL A 282 -0.78 -15.15 3.24
C VAL A 282 -0.74 -16.06 2.01
N LEU A 283 -1.50 -15.71 0.98
CA LEU A 283 -1.38 -16.29 -0.35
C LEU A 283 -1.05 -15.20 -1.36
N HIS A 284 0.06 -15.40 -2.08
CA HIS A 284 0.44 -14.59 -3.24
C HIS A 284 0.05 -15.27 -4.53
N ARG A 285 -0.41 -14.47 -5.48
CA ARG A 285 -0.61 -14.86 -6.87
C ARG A 285 -0.04 -13.79 -7.78
N ARG A 286 0.70 -14.23 -8.79
CA ARG A 286 1.20 -13.39 -9.88
C ARG A 286 0.61 -13.77 -11.23
N TRP A 287 0.61 -12.82 -12.17
CA TRP A 287 0.07 -12.93 -13.53
C TRP A 287 1.17 -12.91 -14.57
#